data_AF-A0A2T6AT43-F1
#
_entry.id   AF-A0A2T6AT43-F1
#
_cell.length_a   1.000
_cell.length_b   1.000
_cell.length_c   1.000
_cell.angle_alpha   90.00
_cell.angle_beta   90.00
_cell.angle_gamma   90.00
#
_symmetry.space_group_name_H-M   'P 1'
#
loop_
_entity.id
_entity.type
_entity.pdbx_description
1 polymer ?
#
loop_
_entity_poly.entity_id
_entity_poly.type
_entity_poly.pdbx_seq_one_letter_code
_entity_poly.pdbx_strand_id
1 'polypeptide(L)'
;MAFADFRPHYLKVTDRAGNELGQVRALNESDLSLLWQKHEDAMELVFQSVTSEGVSPDLMVGAAAVAAIKVAPDMVTDLICLASGEPDWDATFRAVSTMPVGMRLEILGAVLRLTAESEGGLEKLLGLFRLLRPRTDP
;
A
#
# COMPACT_ATOMS: atom_id res chain seq x y z
N MET A 1 -7.11 11.42 -24.28
CA MET A 1 -8.28 10.64 -23.84
C MET A 1 -9.34 11.60 -23.35
N ALA A 2 -10.62 11.38 -23.66
CA ALA A 2 -11.69 12.14 -23.03
C ALA A 2 -11.86 11.69 -21.57
N PHE A 3 -12.32 12.58 -20.69
CA PHE A 3 -12.59 12.23 -19.28
C PHE A 3 -13.55 11.04 -19.13
N ALA A 4 -14.47 10.88 -20.07
CA ALA A 4 -15.42 9.76 -20.10
C ALA A 4 -14.78 8.39 -20.37
N ASP A 5 -13.57 8.37 -20.96
CA ASP A 5 -12.86 7.13 -21.32
C ASP A 5 -11.79 6.73 -20.27
N PHE A 6 -11.63 7.54 -19.21
CA PHE A 6 -10.65 7.23 -18.18
C PHE A 6 -11.10 5.99 -17.39
N ARG A 7 -10.36 4.89 -17.56
CA ARG A 7 -10.49 3.66 -16.78
C ARG A 7 -9.23 3.50 -15.95
N PRO A 8 -9.32 3.21 -14.64
CA PRO A 8 -8.15 2.85 -13.87
C PRO A 8 -7.47 1.65 -14.51
N HIS A 9 -6.14 1.70 -14.64
CA HIS A 9 -5.38 0.56 -15.11
C HIS A 9 -5.21 -0.44 -13.96
N TYR A 10 -5.77 -1.64 -14.13
CA TYR A 10 -5.64 -2.74 -13.18
C TYR A 10 -4.56 -3.72 -13.66
N LEU A 11 -3.65 -4.06 -12.75
CA LEU A 11 -2.65 -5.09 -12.94
C LEU A 11 -3.13 -6.37 -12.27
N LYS A 12 -3.01 -7.50 -12.99
CA LYS A 12 -3.19 -8.83 -12.41
C LYS A 12 -2.01 -9.15 -11.51
N VAL A 13 -2.30 -9.53 -10.27
CA VAL A 13 -1.31 -10.07 -9.33
C VAL A 13 -1.40 -11.59 -9.39
N THR A 14 -0.27 -12.24 -9.62
CA THR A 14 -0.15 -13.70 -9.62
C THR A 14 0.82 -14.15 -8.54
N ASP A 15 0.59 -15.31 -7.94
CA ASP A 15 1.56 -15.94 -7.07
C ASP A 15 2.77 -16.48 -7.85
N ARG A 16 3.77 -17.02 -7.13
CA ARG A 16 4.97 -17.64 -7.73
C ARG A 16 4.66 -18.88 -8.59
N ALA A 17 3.50 -19.50 -8.42
CA ALA A 17 3.05 -20.64 -9.21
C ALA A 17 2.22 -20.19 -10.44
N GLY A 18 1.97 -18.88 -10.60
CA GLY A 18 1.20 -18.30 -11.69
C GLY A 18 -0.32 -18.26 -11.45
N ASN A 19 -0.79 -18.58 -10.24
CA ASN A 19 -2.22 -18.47 -9.91
C ASN A 19 -2.61 -17.00 -9.71
N GLU A 20 -3.75 -16.58 -10.27
CA GLU A 20 -4.28 -15.22 -10.09
C GLU A 20 -4.73 -15.03 -8.64
N LEU A 21 -4.10 -14.08 -7.94
CA LEU A 21 -4.46 -13.68 -6.56
C LEU A 21 -5.52 -12.59 -6.56
N GLY A 22 -5.57 -11.78 -7.62
CA GLY A 22 -6.52 -10.68 -7.78
C GLY A 22 -6.00 -9.62 -8.74
N GLN A 23 -6.70 -8.49 -8.78
CA GLN A 23 -6.32 -7.33 -9.60
C GLN A 23 -6.22 -6.11 -8.71
N VAL A 24 -5.22 -5.26 -8.98
CA VAL A 24 -5.01 -4.02 -8.22
C VAL A 24 -4.64 -2.86 -9.13
N ARG A 25 -5.01 -1.66 -8.73
CA ARG A 25 -4.59 -0.40 -9.37
C ARG A 25 -3.63 0.37 -8.46
N ALA A 26 -2.96 1.37 -9.04
CA ALA A 26 -2.26 2.37 -8.26
C ALA A 26 -3.22 3.09 -7.30
N LEU A 27 -2.71 3.42 -6.11
CA LEU A 27 -3.42 4.28 -5.16
C LEU A 27 -3.39 5.72 -5.68
N ASN A 28 -4.52 6.41 -5.55
CA ASN A 28 -4.60 7.85 -5.82
C ASN A 28 -4.51 8.64 -4.50
N GLU A 29 -4.44 9.96 -4.60
CA GLU A 29 -4.38 10.86 -3.43
C GLU A 29 -5.56 10.68 -2.46
N SER A 30 -6.76 10.35 -2.97
CA SER A 30 -7.94 10.12 -2.13
C SER A 30 -7.82 8.83 -1.33
N ASP A 31 -7.33 7.75 -1.93
CA ASP A 31 -7.08 6.48 -1.23
C ASP A 31 -6.03 6.66 -0.12
N LEU A 32 -4.94 7.37 -0.42
CA LEU A 32 -3.89 7.67 0.55
C LEU A 32 -4.41 8.52 1.71
N SER A 33 -5.25 9.52 1.41
CA SER A 33 -5.90 10.36 2.43
C SER A 33 -6.83 9.56 3.33
N LEU A 34 -7.62 8.63 2.76
CA LEU A 34 -8.50 7.74 3.53
C LEU A 34 -7.72 6.79 4.42
N LEU A 35 -6.64 6.20 3.89
CA LEU A 35 -5.73 5.36 4.69
C LEU A 35 -5.11 6.16 5.84
N TRP A 36 -4.68 7.39 5.59
CA TRP A 36 -4.13 8.27 6.62
C TRP A 36 -5.12 8.59 7.71
N GLN A 37 -6.33 9.02 7.34
CA GLN A 37 -7.36 9.36 8.31
C GLN A 37 -7.77 8.15 9.18
N LYS A 38 -7.77 6.94 8.62
CA LYS A 38 -8.19 5.73 9.33
C LYS A 38 -7.08 5.07 10.15
N HIS A 39 -5.82 5.18 9.69
CA HIS A 39 -4.69 4.40 10.20
C HIS A 39 -3.48 5.26 10.58
N GLU A 40 -3.70 6.52 10.98
CA GLU A 40 -2.64 7.46 11.38
C GLU A 40 -1.66 6.83 12.40
N ASP A 41 -2.18 6.34 13.53
CA ASP A 41 -1.39 5.69 14.57
C ASP A 41 -0.61 4.47 14.04
N ALA A 42 -1.25 3.68 13.17
CA ALA A 42 -0.65 2.49 12.62
C ALA A 42 0.49 2.82 11.64
N MET A 43 0.36 3.89 10.86
CA MET A 43 1.43 4.39 10.00
C MET A 43 2.61 4.93 10.81
N GLU A 44 2.35 5.65 11.90
CA GLU A 44 3.42 6.08 12.81
C GLU A 44 4.19 4.89 13.38
N LEU A 45 3.50 3.83 13.81
CA LEU A 45 4.14 2.61 14.29
C LEU A 45 5.02 1.94 13.21
N VAL A 46 4.55 1.91 11.97
CA VAL A 46 5.36 1.40 10.84
C VAL A 46 6.61 2.25 10.64
N PHE A 47 6.49 3.58 10.65
CA PHE A 47 7.66 4.47 10.52
C PHE A 47 8.64 4.31 11.68
N GLN A 48 8.16 4.21 12.91
CA GLN A 48 8.99 4.00 14.09
C GLN A 48 9.74 2.67 13.98
N SER A 49 9.08 1.59 13.54
CA SER A 49 9.74 0.29 13.39
C SER A 49 10.90 0.35 12.39
N VAL A 50 10.70 0.96 11.22
CA VAL A 50 11.74 1.04 10.16
C VAL A 50 12.89 1.97 10.56
N THR A 51 12.59 3.08 11.26
CA THR A 51 13.62 4.04 11.70
C THR A 51 14.43 3.53 12.88
N SER A 52 13.80 2.81 13.82
CA SER A 52 14.48 2.18 14.96
C SER A 52 15.43 1.06 14.56
N GLU A 53 15.14 0.34 13.46
CA GLU A 53 15.98 -0.73 12.92
C GLU A 53 17.19 -0.22 12.11
N GLY A 54 17.33 1.11 11.92
CA GLY A 54 18.47 1.70 11.21
C GLY A 54 18.52 1.31 9.74
N VAL A 55 17.37 1.08 9.11
CA VAL A 55 17.27 0.59 7.73
C VAL A 55 17.83 1.63 6.75
N SER A 56 18.68 1.17 5.82
CA SER A 56 19.18 2.00 4.72
C SER A 56 18.02 2.61 3.91
N PRO A 57 18.12 3.87 3.46
CA PRO A 57 17.12 4.50 2.59
C PRO A 57 16.70 3.64 1.39
N ASP A 58 17.64 2.88 0.82
CA ASP A 58 17.41 2.03 -0.36
C ASP A 58 16.49 0.82 -0.06
N LEU A 59 16.45 0.37 1.20
CA LEU A 59 15.63 -0.75 1.64
C LEU A 59 14.37 -0.31 2.39
N MET A 60 14.19 1.00 2.57
CA MET A 60 13.17 1.57 3.46
C MET A 60 11.75 1.16 3.05
N VAL A 61 11.44 1.08 1.75
CA VAL A 61 10.09 0.71 1.28
C VAL A 61 9.80 -0.78 1.45
N GLY A 62 10.78 -1.65 1.18
CA GLY A 62 10.64 -3.08 1.43
C GLY A 62 10.50 -3.38 2.92
N ALA A 63 11.31 -2.72 3.75
CA ALA A 63 11.23 -2.83 5.20
C ALA A 63 9.90 -2.29 5.74
N ALA A 64 9.41 -1.15 5.23
CA ALA A 64 8.11 -0.59 5.59
C ALA A 64 6.95 -1.52 5.23
N ALA A 65 6.98 -2.18 4.07
CA ALA A 65 5.97 -3.16 3.67
C ALA A 65 5.95 -4.38 4.61
N VAL A 66 7.13 -4.90 4.98
CA VAL A 66 7.25 -6.01 5.93
C VAL A 66 6.81 -5.60 7.33
N ALA A 67 7.21 -4.42 7.78
CA ALA A 67 6.81 -3.85 9.06
C ALA A 67 5.29 -3.66 9.13
N ALA A 68 4.69 -3.03 8.11
CA ALA A 68 3.25 -2.82 8.01
C ALA A 68 2.46 -4.11 8.18
N ILE A 69 2.89 -5.21 7.55
CA ILE A 69 2.18 -6.49 7.72
C ILE A 69 2.29 -7.06 9.13
N LYS A 70 3.40 -6.80 9.84
CA LYS A 70 3.61 -7.30 11.20
C LYS A 70 2.86 -6.48 12.25
N VAL A 71 2.92 -5.15 12.14
CA VAL A 71 2.45 -4.23 13.21
C VAL A 71 1.09 -3.61 12.88
N ALA A 72 0.71 -3.58 11.61
CA ALA A 72 -0.51 -2.95 11.12
C ALA A 72 -1.22 -3.80 10.02
N PRO A 73 -1.54 -5.08 10.28
CA PRO A 73 -2.11 -5.98 9.27
C PRO A 73 -3.48 -5.51 8.74
N ASP A 74 -4.28 -4.83 9.56
CA ASP A 74 -5.58 -4.29 9.16
C ASP A 74 -5.42 -3.11 8.19
N MET A 75 -4.42 -2.25 8.41
CA MET A 75 -4.06 -1.18 7.47
C MET A 75 -3.66 -1.75 6.11
N VAL A 76 -2.86 -2.82 6.08
CA VAL A 76 -2.47 -3.49 4.84
C VAL A 76 -3.69 -4.09 4.15
N THR A 77 -4.62 -4.67 4.90
CA THR A 77 -5.86 -5.23 4.37
C THR A 77 -6.71 -4.15 3.72
N ASP A 78 -6.92 -3.01 4.39
CA ASP A 78 -7.66 -1.87 3.85
C ASP A 78 -6.99 -1.29 2.61
N LEU A 79 -5.66 -1.20 2.60
CA LEU A 79 -4.89 -0.72 1.45
C LEU A 79 -5.12 -1.62 0.23
N ILE A 80 -5.05 -2.94 0.42
CA ILE A 80 -5.31 -3.91 -0.66
C ILE A 80 -6.77 -3.80 -1.12
N CYS A 81 -7.73 -3.63 -0.20
CA CYS A 81 -9.13 -3.46 -0.57
C CYS A 81 -9.36 -2.21 -1.43
N LEU A 82 -8.80 -1.05 -1.05
CA LEU A 82 -8.86 0.18 -1.84
C LEU A 82 -8.24 0.00 -3.23
N ALA A 83 -7.07 -0.65 -3.27
CA ALA A 83 -6.35 -0.91 -4.52
C ALA A 83 -7.07 -1.92 -5.41
N SER A 84 -7.86 -2.84 -4.85
CA SER A 84 -8.62 -3.83 -5.63
C SER A 84 -9.77 -3.21 -6.43
N GLY A 85 -10.36 -2.11 -5.93
CA GLY A 85 -11.50 -1.45 -6.55
C GLY A 85 -12.78 -2.31 -6.58
N GLU A 86 -12.83 -3.38 -5.79
CA GLU A 86 -13.98 -4.28 -5.70
C GLU A 86 -15.19 -3.58 -5.05
N PRO A 87 -16.42 -3.80 -5.54
CA PRO A 87 -17.62 -3.14 -5.02
C PRO A 87 -18.11 -3.69 -3.67
N ASP A 88 -17.82 -4.96 -3.37
CA ASP A 88 -18.17 -5.59 -2.10
C ASP A 88 -16.98 -5.53 -1.14
N TRP A 89 -16.93 -4.43 -0.39
CA TRP A 89 -15.86 -4.17 0.58
C TRP A 89 -15.74 -5.27 1.65
N ASP A 90 -16.85 -5.71 2.23
CA ASP A 90 -16.85 -6.65 3.35
C ASP A 90 -16.39 -8.05 2.93
N ALA A 91 -16.82 -8.51 1.75
CA ALA A 91 -16.34 -9.76 1.18
C ALA A 91 -14.84 -9.69 0.87
N THR A 92 -14.39 -8.59 0.29
CA THR A 92 -12.97 -8.37 -0.08
C THR A 92 -12.08 -8.31 1.16
N PHE A 93 -12.49 -7.54 2.17
CA PHE A 93 -11.76 -7.42 3.44
C PHE A 93 -11.61 -8.78 4.12
N ARG A 94 -12.69 -9.57 4.20
CA ARG A 94 -12.63 -10.94 4.76
C ARG A 94 -11.69 -11.83 3.96
N ALA A 95 -11.79 -11.82 2.62
CA ALA A 95 -10.90 -12.61 1.77
C ALA A 95 -9.42 -12.25 2.02
N VAL A 96 -9.07 -10.97 1.95
CA VAL A 96 -7.69 -10.49 2.13
C VAL A 96 -7.17 -10.74 3.55
N SER A 97 -7.99 -10.51 4.59
CA SER A 97 -7.59 -10.72 5.99
C SER A 97 -7.19 -12.17 6.29
N THR A 98 -7.82 -13.14 5.61
CA THR A 98 -7.51 -14.57 5.74
C THR A 98 -6.38 -15.06 4.84
N MET A 99 -5.85 -14.21 3.95
CA MET A 99 -4.77 -14.61 3.07
C MET A 99 -3.46 -14.86 3.84
N PRO A 100 -2.66 -15.84 3.38
CA PRO A 100 -1.28 -16.01 3.85
C PRO A 100 -0.49 -14.71 3.76
N VAL A 101 0.34 -14.45 4.75
CA VAL A 101 1.20 -13.25 4.82
C VAL A 101 2.04 -13.05 3.55
N GLY A 102 2.56 -14.15 2.97
CA GLY A 102 3.31 -14.10 1.71
C GLY A 102 2.50 -13.54 0.54
N MET A 103 1.23 -13.92 0.42
CA MET A 103 0.35 -13.42 -0.65
C MET A 103 0.02 -11.95 -0.43
N ARG A 104 -0.24 -11.53 0.82
CA ARG A 104 -0.45 -10.12 1.15
C ARG A 104 0.79 -9.26 0.83
N LEU A 105 2.00 -9.78 1.08
CA LEU A 105 3.26 -9.13 0.69
C LEU A 105 3.38 -8.97 -0.83
N GLU A 106 3.04 -9.99 -1.61
CA GLU A 106 3.09 -9.95 -3.07
C GLU A 106 2.11 -8.90 -3.63
N ILE A 107 0.88 -8.87 -3.12
CA ILE A 107 -0.13 -7.87 -3.52
C ILE A 107 0.31 -6.47 -3.09
N LEU A 108 0.74 -6.28 -1.84
CA LEU A 108 1.22 -4.99 -1.35
C LEU A 108 2.41 -4.47 -2.17
N GLY A 109 3.37 -5.34 -2.51
CA GLY A 109 4.49 -4.99 -3.37
C GLY A 109 4.04 -4.54 -4.77
N ALA A 110 3.04 -5.20 -5.35
CA ALA A 110 2.47 -4.79 -6.63
C ALA A 110 1.79 -3.41 -6.54
N VAL A 111 0.99 -3.17 -5.49
CA VAL A 111 0.34 -1.86 -5.27
C VAL A 111 1.35 -0.74 -5.11
N LEU A 112 2.38 -0.95 -4.26
CA LEU A 112 3.42 0.06 -4.02
C LEU A 112 4.21 0.37 -5.29
N ARG A 113 4.53 -0.66 -6.08
CA ARG A 113 5.23 -0.49 -7.36
C ARG A 113 4.39 0.29 -8.36
N LEU A 114 3.12 -0.07 -8.54
CA LEU A 114 2.21 0.63 -9.45
C LEU A 114 2.02 2.09 -9.03
N THR A 115 1.88 2.33 -7.73
CA THR A 115 1.73 3.68 -7.18
C THR A 115 3.02 4.50 -7.41
N ALA A 116 4.19 3.89 -7.19
CA ALA A 116 5.47 4.54 -7.48
C ALA A 116 5.63 4.88 -8.96
N GLU A 117 5.31 3.95 -9.87
CA GLU A 117 5.42 4.16 -11.31
C GLU A 117 4.42 5.22 -11.80
N SER A 118 3.21 5.28 -11.22
CA SER A 118 2.16 6.23 -11.60
C SER A 118 2.44 7.66 -11.15
N GLU A 119 3.05 7.84 -9.97
CA GLU A 119 3.36 9.17 -9.42
C GLU A 119 4.66 9.77 -9.97
N GLY A 120 5.44 9.02 -10.76
CA GLY A 120 6.73 9.47 -11.30
C GLY A 120 7.94 9.09 -10.44
N GLY A 121 7.81 8.01 -9.65
CA GLY A 121 8.91 7.29 -9.02
C GLY A 121 8.74 7.06 -7.51
N LEU A 122 9.53 6.11 -7.00
CA LEU A 122 9.68 5.79 -5.58
C LEU A 122 10.09 7.01 -4.74
N GLU A 123 10.89 7.92 -5.31
CA GLU A 123 11.31 9.16 -4.65
C GLU A 123 10.15 10.11 -4.33
N LYS A 124 9.12 10.16 -5.17
CA LYS A 124 7.94 10.99 -4.91
C LYS A 124 7.03 10.40 -3.87
N LEU A 125 6.86 9.07 -3.86
CA LEU A 125 6.17 8.39 -2.75
C LEU A 125 6.87 8.65 -1.41
N LEU A 126 8.20 8.52 -1.37
CA LEU A 126 9.00 8.89 -0.20
C LEU A 126 8.87 10.39 0.14
N GLY A 127 8.81 11.25 -0.86
CA GLY A 127 8.52 12.68 -0.71
C GLY A 127 7.14 12.95 -0.12
N LEU A 128 6.12 12.20 -0.53
CA LEU A 128 4.75 12.27 -0.02
C LEU A 128 4.71 11.81 1.44
N PHE A 129 5.37 10.71 1.78
CA PHE A 129 5.52 10.27 3.17
C PHE A 129 6.30 11.27 4.03
N ARG A 130 7.29 11.98 3.45
CA ARG A 130 8.01 13.07 4.14
C ARG A 130 7.15 14.32 4.32
N LEU A 131 6.23 14.61 3.39
CA LEU A 131 5.30 15.73 3.43
C LEU A 131 4.13 15.47 4.38
N LEU A 132 3.65 14.23 4.45
CA LEU A 132 2.59 13.79 5.34
C LEU A 132 3.08 13.56 6.78
N ARG A 133 4.39 13.48 6.99
CA ARG A 133 4.97 13.45 8.34
C ARG A 133 4.58 14.75 9.06
N PRO A 134 3.80 14.71 10.15
CA PRO A 134 3.58 15.89 10.96
C PRO A 134 4.96 16.41 11.41
N ARG A 135 5.17 17.73 11.32
CA ARG A 135 6.35 18.38 11.89
C ARG A 135 6.39 18.03 13.37
N THR A 136 7.20 17.06 13.75
CA THR A 136 7.79 17.02 15.09
C THR A 136 8.80 18.17 15.12
N ASP A 137 8.32 19.37 15.39
CA ASP A 137 9.19 20.48 15.78
C ASP A 137 9.83 20.12 17.14
N PRO A 138 11.14 20.36 17.33
CA PRO A 138 11.80 20.25 18.62
C PRO A 138 11.37 21.36 19.59
#